data_AF-A0A957NBA4-F1
#
_entry.id   AF-A0A957NBA4-F1
#
_cell.length_a   1.000
_cell.length_b   1.000
_cell.length_c   1.000
_cell.angle_alpha   90.00
_cell.angle_beta   90.00
_cell.angle_gamma   90.00
#
_symmetry.space_group_name_H-M   'P 1'
#
loop_
_entity.id
_entity.type
_entity.pdbx_description
1 polymer ?
#
loop_
_entity_poly.entity_id
_entity_poly.type
_entity_poly.pdbx_seq_one_letter_code
_entity_poly.pdbx_strand_id
1 'polypeptide(L)'
;TYDYVYAGDLHGKLWKFDLTDADPNNWSIAFSGAPLYSAKSPTGAAQPITAKPAIIVHPDGGYILLFGTGRFFVAGDDIVGSPAAVDTFYGIRDNGLSVASVGSRPLPGGGTQPDTVLQPQAIIEEDIDDFDGTDQFTRTLSQNTVDYTTQKGWYLDFVSPVNGAQGERIIADPVITITEDNNPLVLFNTYAPLGGCESAGGFSSLMAFDPVNGGRTNFAVFDLNGDNAFSANDAQSDGSGGYTHDNGWIGEPTVAPVTLISSQDGTINHAVNAGLDGSTEVNDIAGAAQTLGRQSWRQIR
;
A
#
# COMPACT_ATOMS: atom_id res chain seq x y z
N THR A 1 -13.33 15.51 20.74
CA THR A 1 -14.07 15.63 19.48
C THR A 1 -13.69 14.42 18.65
N TYR A 2 -14.68 13.65 18.23
CA TYR A 2 -14.50 12.59 17.25
C TYR A 2 -15.03 13.17 15.94
N ASP A 3 -14.22 13.19 14.89
CA ASP A 3 -14.61 13.90 13.68
C ASP A 3 -15.26 12.91 12.69
N TYR A 4 -14.50 11.92 12.23
CA TYR A 4 -15.00 10.90 11.32
C TYR A 4 -14.36 9.54 11.62
N VAL A 5 -15.08 8.47 11.31
CA VAL A 5 -14.55 7.09 11.32
C VAL A 5 -14.67 6.52 9.92
N TYR A 6 -13.66 5.76 9.48
CA TYR A 6 -13.66 5.06 8.21
C TYR A 6 -13.49 3.56 8.45
N ALA A 7 -14.22 2.74 7.71
CA ALA A 7 -14.12 1.28 7.83
C ALA A 7 -14.42 0.59 6.50
N GLY A 8 -13.71 -0.49 6.22
CA GLY A 8 -14.00 -1.41 5.14
C GLY A 8 -15.03 -2.47 5.55
N ASP A 9 -15.61 -3.16 4.56
CA ASP A 9 -16.39 -4.37 4.79
C ASP A 9 -16.09 -5.50 3.78
N LEU A 10 -16.66 -6.68 4.02
CA LEU A 10 -16.47 -7.87 3.18
C LEU A 10 -17.13 -7.78 1.79
N HIS A 11 -17.97 -6.76 1.55
CA HIS A 11 -18.57 -6.47 0.25
C HIS A 11 -17.83 -5.34 -0.49
N GLY A 12 -16.63 -5.00 -0.02
CA GLY A 12 -15.76 -3.99 -0.61
C GLY A 12 -16.26 -2.57 -0.46
N LYS A 13 -17.08 -2.28 0.55
CA LYS A 13 -17.51 -0.92 0.82
C LYS A 13 -16.55 -0.24 1.77
N LEU A 14 -16.06 0.93 1.38
CA LEU A 14 -15.39 1.85 2.28
C LEU A 14 -16.42 2.85 2.80
N TRP A 15 -16.73 2.75 4.09
CA TRP A 15 -17.70 3.58 4.77
C TRP A 15 -17.04 4.79 5.43
N LYS A 16 -17.80 5.87 5.56
CA LYS A 16 -17.49 7.03 6.42
C LYS A 16 -18.65 7.22 7.38
N PHE A 17 -18.34 7.36 8.66
CA PHE A 17 -19.29 7.65 9.72
C PHE A 17 -19.04 9.07 10.22
N ASP A 18 -20.09 9.87 10.31
CA ASP A 18 -20.07 11.21 10.86
C ASP A 18 -20.39 11.16 12.35
N LEU A 19 -19.37 11.46 13.16
CA LEU A 19 -19.44 11.50 14.62
C LEU A 19 -19.28 12.94 15.15
N THR A 20 -19.38 13.95 14.27
CA THR A 20 -19.11 15.35 14.61
C THR A 20 -20.14 15.96 15.55
N ASP A 21 -21.36 15.39 15.61
CA ASP A 21 -22.39 15.82 16.56
C ASP A 21 -22.03 15.41 18.00
N ALA A 22 -22.28 16.31 18.95
CA ALA A 22 -22.04 16.09 20.36
C ALA A 22 -22.99 15.05 20.98
N ASP A 23 -24.18 14.85 20.39
CA ASP A 23 -25.13 13.80 20.75
C ASP A 23 -24.88 12.54 19.88
N PRO A 24 -24.46 11.41 20.48
CA PRO A 24 -24.26 10.16 19.76
C PRO A 24 -25.49 9.62 19.03
N ASN A 25 -26.70 10.06 19.39
CA ASN A 25 -27.92 9.69 18.67
C ASN A 25 -28.04 10.33 17.28
N ASN A 26 -27.28 11.40 17.04
CA ASN A 26 -27.22 12.09 15.74
C ASN A 26 -26.07 11.57 14.85
N TRP A 27 -25.25 10.66 15.36
CA TRP A 27 -24.21 10.02 14.55
C TRP A 27 -24.84 9.23 13.40
N SER A 28 -24.23 9.32 12.23
CA SER A 28 -24.81 8.74 11.02
C SER A 28 -23.75 8.20 10.09
N ILE A 29 -24.17 7.34 9.17
CA ILE A 29 -23.35 7.00 8.00
C ILE A 29 -23.42 8.18 7.05
N ALA A 30 -22.27 8.69 6.64
CA ALA A 30 -22.16 9.79 5.69
C ALA A 30 -22.81 9.44 4.33
N PHE A 31 -22.91 10.43 3.46
CA PHE A 31 -23.43 10.25 2.09
C PHE A 31 -24.83 9.62 2.05
N SER A 32 -25.68 9.96 3.02
CA SER A 32 -27.06 9.44 3.13
C SER A 32 -27.12 7.92 3.21
N GLY A 33 -26.17 7.29 3.92
CA GLY A 33 -26.09 5.83 4.05
C GLY A 33 -25.43 5.13 2.87
N ALA A 34 -24.76 5.87 1.97
CA ALA A 34 -23.93 5.31 0.91
C ALA A 34 -22.46 5.22 1.34
N PRO A 35 -21.68 4.27 0.80
CA PRO A 35 -20.25 4.21 1.06
C PRO A 35 -19.52 5.39 0.38
N LEU A 36 -18.35 5.76 0.91
CA LEU A 36 -17.40 6.65 0.25
C LEU A 36 -16.96 6.06 -1.10
N TYR A 37 -16.66 4.76 -1.12
CA TYR A 37 -16.20 4.05 -2.31
C TYR A 37 -16.64 2.58 -2.26
N SER A 38 -16.81 1.95 -3.42
CA SER A 38 -16.94 0.48 -3.49
C SER A 38 -15.78 -0.11 -4.30
N ALA A 39 -14.89 -0.85 -3.65
CA ALA A 39 -13.79 -1.58 -4.28
C ALA A 39 -14.31 -2.70 -5.17
N LYS A 40 -13.78 -2.76 -6.39
CA LYS A 40 -14.14 -3.75 -7.39
C LYS A 40 -12.89 -4.21 -8.13
N SER A 41 -12.78 -5.51 -8.31
CA SER A 41 -11.71 -6.12 -9.09
C SER A 41 -11.81 -5.73 -10.57
N PRO A 42 -10.76 -6.00 -11.36
CA PRO A 42 -10.80 -5.82 -12.82
C PRO A 42 -11.94 -6.56 -13.53
N THR A 43 -12.48 -7.62 -12.93
CA THR A 43 -13.68 -8.33 -13.45
C THR A 43 -15.00 -7.67 -13.03
N GLY A 44 -14.96 -6.68 -12.15
CA GLY A 44 -16.12 -5.97 -11.60
C GLY A 44 -16.70 -6.58 -10.33
N ALA A 45 -16.10 -7.66 -9.82
CA ALA A 45 -16.50 -8.30 -8.58
C ALA A 45 -16.11 -7.46 -7.36
N ALA A 46 -16.92 -7.48 -6.30
CA ALA A 46 -16.57 -6.80 -5.05
C ALA A 46 -15.33 -7.43 -4.41
N GLN A 47 -14.44 -6.59 -3.88
CA GLN A 47 -13.22 -7.03 -3.21
C GLN A 47 -13.30 -6.72 -1.70
N PRO A 48 -13.22 -7.73 -0.81
CA PRO A 48 -13.27 -7.53 0.64
C PRO A 48 -12.20 -6.54 1.14
N ILE A 49 -12.54 -5.71 2.12
CA ILE A 49 -11.60 -4.84 2.82
C ILE A 49 -11.55 -5.32 4.27
N THR A 50 -10.39 -5.82 4.70
CA THR A 50 -10.20 -6.43 6.03
C THR A 50 -9.20 -5.68 6.89
N ALA A 51 -8.16 -5.11 6.27
CA ALA A 51 -7.21 -4.22 6.92
C ALA A 51 -7.83 -2.84 7.21
N LYS A 52 -7.38 -2.19 8.28
CA LYS A 52 -7.77 -0.82 8.61
C LYS A 52 -7.19 0.16 7.56
N PRO A 53 -7.96 1.09 7.01
CA PRO A 53 -7.41 2.13 6.16
C PRO A 53 -6.41 3.03 6.91
N ALA A 54 -5.36 3.45 6.22
CA ALA A 54 -4.54 4.59 6.62
C ALA A 54 -5.11 5.88 6.02
N ILE A 55 -4.79 7.01 6.65
CA ILE A 55 -5.32 8.32 6.26
C ILE A 55 -4.16 9.30 6.18
N ILE A 56 -4.07 10.03 5.07
CA ILE A 56 -3.21 11.21 4.95
C ILE A 56 -4.03 12.45 4.61
N VAL A 57 -3.49 13.62 4.92
CA VAL A 57 -4.06 14.89 4.47
C VAL A 57 -3.66 15.10 3.01
N HIS A 58 -4.64 15.40 2.16
CA HIS A 58 -4.36 15.76 0.77
C HIS A 58 -3.74 17.18 0.72
N PRO A 59 -2.73 17.46 -0.13
CA PRO A 59 -2.10 18.78 -0.21
C PRO A 59 -3.08 19.96 -0.41
N ASP A 60 -4.07 19.79 -1.27
CA ASP A 60 -5.15 20.77 -1.50
C ASP A 60 -6.33 20.69 -0.51
N GLY A 61 -6.17 20.00 0.61
CA GLY A 61 -7.22 19.79 1.61
C GLY A 61 -8.14 18.60 1.36
N GLY A 62 -8.79 18.16 2.44
CA GLY A 62 -9.45 16.84 2.54
C GLY A 62 -8.45 15.75 2.92
N TYR A 63 -8.86 14.50 2.74
CA TYR A 63 -8.06 13.33 3.10
C TYR A 63 -7.89 12.39 1.90
N ILE A 64 -6.83 11.57 1.92
CA ILE A 64 -6.72 10.37 1.08
C ILE A 64 -6.78 9.17 2.01
N LEU A 65 -7.72 8.27 1.72
CA LEU A 65 -7.91 7.00 2.39
C LEU A 65 -7.15 5.94 1.62
N LEU A 66 -6.18 5.32 2.29
CA LEU A 66 -5.26 4.33 1.73
C LEU A 66 -5.63 2.96 2.28
N PHE A 67 -6.02 2.04 1.41
CA PHE A 67 -6.46 0.72 1.84
C PHE A 67 -6.24 -0.31 0.74
N GLY A 68 -5.88 -1.50 1.17
CA GLY A 68 -5.80 -2.66 0.29
C GLY A 68 -7.03 -3.55 0.42
N THR A 69 -7.29 -4.31 -0.63
CA THR A 69 -8.30 -5.36 -0.61
C THR A 69 -7.67 -6.72 -0.38
N GLY A 70 -8.46 -7.61 0.22
CA GLY A 70 -8.03 -8.94 0.56
C GLY A 70 -8.75 -9.49 1.77
N ARG A 71 -8.74 -10.82 1.90
CA ARG A 71 -9.10 -11.54 3.11
C ARG A 71 -8.26 -12.81 3.24
N PHE A 72 -8.01 -13.21 4.48
CA PHE A 72 -7.28 -14.44 4.79
C PHE A 72 -7.65 -14.97 6.19
N PHE A 73 -8.94 -15.23 6.40
CA PHE A 73 -9.45 -15.70 7.70
C PHE A 73 -10.58 -16.73 7.60
N VAL A 74 -11.02 -17.09 6.38
CA VAL A 74 -11.98 -18.17 6.15
C VAL A 74 -11.35 -19.31 5.35
N ALA A 75 -11.93 -20.51 5.49
CA ALA A 75 -11.50 -21.67 4.72
C ALA A 75 -11.58 -21.40 3.20
N GLY A 76 -10.51 -21.74 2.48
CA GLY A 76 -10.39 -21.52 1.04
C GLY A 76 -9.71 -20.21 0.65
N ASP A 77 -9.41 -19.32 1.60
CA ASP A 77 -8.62 -18.11 1.29
C ASP A 77 -7.16 -18.46 0.92
N ASP A 78 -6.67 -19.61 1.36
CA ASP A 78 -5.39 -20.25 1.03
C ASP A 78 -5.33 -20.81 -0.40
N ILE A 79 -6.47 -20.95 -1.07
CA ILE A 79 -6.55 -21.52 -2.41
C ILE A 79 -6.48 -20.40 -3.45
N VAL A 80 -5.43 -20.43 -4.28
CA VAL A 80 -5.33 -19.56 -5.47
C VAL A 80 -6.09 -20.19 -6.63
N GLY A 81 -7.08 -19.46 -7.15
CA GLY A 81 -7.88 -19.89 -8.30
C GLY A 81 -7.11 -19.84 -9.63
N SER A 82 -7.71 -20.40 -10.68
CA SER A 82 -7.23 -20.29 -12.06
C SER A 82 -8.35 -19.76 -12.97
N PRO A 83 -8.28 -18.51 -13.46
CA PRO A 83 -7.22 -17.53 -13.21
C PRO A 83 -7.21 -17.06 -11.74
N ALA A 84 -6.05 -16.62 -11.26
CA ALA A 84 -5.94 -16.05 -9.93
C ALA A 84 -6.75 -14.76 -9.82
N ALA A 85 -7.31 -14.51 -8.64
CA ALA A 85 -7.97 -13.24 -8.35
C ALA A 85 -6.93 -12.10 -8.31
N VAL A 86 -7.39 -10.90 -8.64
CA VAL A 86 -6.60 -9.67 -8.52
C VAL A 86 -7.21 -8.84 -7.40
N ASP A 87 -6.45 -8.63 -6.34
CA ASP A 87 -6.72 -7.61 -5.33
C ASP A 87 -6.02 -6.29 -5.69
N THR A 88 -6.40 -5.22 -5.01
CA THR A 88 -6.05 -3.85 -5.40
C THR A 88 -5.75 -3.02 -4.16
N PHE A 89 -4.75 -2.15 -4.25
CA PHE A 89 -4.52 -1.08 -3.28
C PHE A 89 -5.05 0.23 -3.84
N TYR A 90 -5.74 1.00 -3.01
CA TYR A 90 -6.42 2.23 -3.40
C TYR A 90 -5.96 3.40 -2.57
N GLY A 91 -5.83 4.56 -3.21
CA GLY A 91 -5.86 5.87 -2.57
C GLY A 91 -7.10 6.62 -3.02
N ILE A 92 -8.07 6.83 -2.12
CA ILE A 92 -9.34 7.52 -2.43
C ILE A 92 -9.40 8.86 -1.73
N ARG A 93 -9.57 9.95 -2.49
CA ARG A 93 -9.73 11.28 -1.94
C ARG A 93 -11.13 11.50 -1.38
N ASP A 94 -11.23 11.78 -0.09
CA ASP A 94 -12.44 12.28 0.56
C ASP A 94 -12.37 13.81 0.68
N ASN A 95 -13.22 14.48 -0.09
CA ASN A 95 -13.46 15.91 -0.01
C ASN A 95 -14.93 16.23 0.32
N GLY A 96 -15.61 15.30 1.01
CA GLY A 96 -17.03 15.43 1.37
C GLY A 96 -18.01 14.90 0.31
N LEU A 97 -17.51 14.20 -0.72
CA LEU A 97 -18.34 13.57 -1.75
C LEU A 97 -17.99 12.07 -1.89
N SER A 98 -19.00 11.25 -2.17
CA SER A 98 -18.78 9.85 -2.55
C SER A 98 -18.05 9.76 -3.88
N VAL A 99 -17.15 8.79 -4.02
CA VAL A 99 -16.36 8.55 -5.22
C VAL A 99 -16.96 7.39 -6.02
N ALA A 100 -17.15 7.61 -7.31
CA ALA A 100 -17.65 6.57 -8.21
C ALA A 100 -16.63 5.43 -8.35
N SER A 101 -17.09 4.19 -8.19
CA SER A 101 -16.26 3.00 -8.37
C SER A 101 -15.72 2.85 -9.78
N VAL A 102 -14.44 2.52 -9.89
CA VAL A 102 -13.89 1.94 -11.11
C VAL A 102 -14.38 0.49 -11.20
N GLY A 103 -15.24 0.22 -12.18
CA GLY A 103 -15.81 -1.11 -12.43
C GLY A 103 -14.82 -2.05 -13.11
N SER A 104 -15.34 -2.92 -13.99
CA SER A 104 -14.52 -3.78 -14.82
C SER A 104 -13.55 -2.93 -15.67
N ARG A 105 -12.29 -3.32 -15.70
CA ARG A 105 -11.19 -2.57 -16.32
C ARG A 105 -10.14 -3.53 -16.90
N PRO A 106 -9.35 -3.11 -17.91
CA PRO A 106 -8.22 -3.89 -18.39
C PRO A 106 -7.14 -4.07 -17.29
N LEU A 107 -6.41 -5.18 -17.35
CA LEU A 107 -5.20 -5.34 -16.54
C LEU A 107 -4.03 -4.53 -17.15
N PRO A 108 -3.03 -4.15 -16.34
CA PRO A 108 -1.76 -3.61 -16.85
C PRO A 108 -1.17 -4.52 -17.95
N GLY A 109 -0.66 -3.93 -19.04
CA GLY A 109 -0.10 -4.65 -20.19
C GLY A 109 -1.08 -4.94 -21.35
N GLY A 110 -2.39 -4.72 -21.17
CA GLY A 110 -3.41 -4.90 -22.22
C GLY A 110 -3.63 -3.70 -23.17
N GLY A 111 -2.83 -2.63 -23.05
CA GLY A 111 -2.99 -1.36 -23.76
C GLY A 111 -3.03 -0.15 -22.82
N THR A 112 -3.36 1.04 -23.34
CA THR A 112 -3.54 2.25 -22.51
C THR A 112 -4.74 2.04 -21.57
N GLN A 113 -4.48 1.99 -20.26
CA GLN A 113 -5.52 1.99 -19.24
C GLN A 113 -6.40 3.24 -19.45
N PRO A 114 -7.74 3.12 -19.46
CA PRO A 114 -8.61 4.27 -19.69
C PRO A 114 -8.42 5.32 -18.58
N ASP A 115 -8.54 6.60 -18.93
CA ASP A 115 -8.66 7.67 -17.94
C ASP A 115 -9.95 7.44 -17.15
N THR A 116 -9.82 6.90 -15.94
CA THR A 116 -10.96 6.63 -15.07
C THR A 116 -11.05 7.66 -13.96
N VAL A 117 -12.09 7.54 -13.13
CA VAL A 117 -12.28 8.32 -11.90
C VAL A 117 -11.04 8.23 -10.99
N LEU A 118 -10.26 7.16 -11.10
CA LEU A 118 -8.98 6.98 -10.42
C LEU A 118 -7.85 6.80 -11.44
N GLN A 119 -6.67 7.31 -11.11
CA GLN A 119 -5.46 7.09 -11.90
C GLN A 119 -4.99 5.63 -11.76
N PRO A 120 -4.85 4.88 -12.86
CA PRO A 120 -4.19 3.58 -12.83
C PRO A 120 -2.69 3.72 -12.55
N GLN A 121 -2.21 2.89 -11.62
CA GLN A 121 -0.81 2.57 -11.41
C GLN A 121 -0.57 1.09 -11.70
N ALA A 122 0.68 0.72 -11.97
CA ALA A 122 1.07 -0.64 -12.31
C ALA A 122 2.43 -0.99 -11.71
N ILE A 123 2.63 -2.27 -11.41
CA ILE A 123 3.98 -2.85 -11.30
C ILE A 123 4.50 -2.99 -12.73
N ILE A 124 5.58 -2.27 -13.06
CA ILE A 124 6.15 -2.25 -14.40
C ILE A 124 7.38 -3.14 -14.52
N GLU A 125 7.99 -3.48 -13.39
CA GLU A 125 9.15 -4.37 -13.31
C GLU A 125 9.12 -5.17 -12.00
N GLU A 126 9.61 -6.40 -12.08
CA GLU A 126 9.77 -7.34 -10.97
C GLU A 126 10.98 -8.22 -11.33
N ASP A 127 12.15 -7.96 -10.75
CA ASP A 127 13.39 -8.65 -11.10
C ASP A 127 14.37 -8.72 -9.91
N ILE A 128 15.37 -9.60 -10.01
CA ILE A 128 16.51 -9.67 -9.10
C ILE A 128 17.64 -8.81 -9.67
N ASP A 129 17.94 -7.71 -9.02
CA ASP A 129 18.98 -6.76 -9.41
C ASP A 129 20.13 -6.72 -8.39
N ASP A 130 21.35 -6.44 -8.87
CA ASP A 130 22.55 -6.25 -8.03
C ASP A 130 22.72 -4.78 -7.64
N PHE A 131 22.74 -4.52 -6.33
CA PHE A 131 22.98 -3.21 -5.73
C PHE A 131 24.31 -3.23 -4.98
N ASP A 132 25.39 -2.92 -5.70
CA ASP A 132 26.79 -2.91 -5.21
C ASP A 132 27.23 -4.25 -4.56
N GLY A 133 26.96 -5.36 -5.24
CA GLY A 133 27.30 -6.71 -4.77
C GLY A 133 26.23 -7.36 -3.89
N THR A 134 25.06 -6.74 -3.74
CA THR A 134 23.92 -7.28 -3.01
C THR A 134 22.75 -7.51 -3.97
N ASP A 135 22.44 -8.78 -4.24
CA ASP A 135 21.27 -9.16 -5.03
C ASP A 135 19.98 -8.91 -4.21
N GLN A 136 19.04 -8.16 -4.77
CA GLN A 136 17.73 -7.89 -4.16
C GLN A 136 16.61 -8.20 -5.14
N PHE A 137 15.52 -8.82 -4.66
CA PHE A 137 14.32 -9.03 -5.47
C PHE A 137 13.35 -7.86 -5.26
N THR A 138 13.23 -6.98 -6.26
CA THR A 138 12.51 -5.72 -6.14
C THR A 138 11.32 -5.61 -7.09
N ARG A 139 10.52 -4.57 -6.89
CA ARG A 139 9.47 -4.12 -7.78
C ARG A 139 9.56 -2.63 -8.03
N THR A 140 9.47 -2.24 -9.29
CA THR A 140 9.30 -0.85 -9.71
C THR A 140 7.85 -0.60 -10.11
N LEU A 141 7.29 0.53 -9.62
CA LEU A 141 5.96 1.00 -10.00
C LEU A 141 6.02 2.01 -11.15
N SER A 142 4.90 2.14 -11.87
CA SER A 142 4.67 3.27 -12.76
C SER A 142 4.67 4.58 -12.00
N GLN A 143 4.94 5.68 -12.71
CA GLN A 143 4.96 7.02 -12.15
C GLN A 143 3.90 7.92 -12.82
N ASN A 144 2.68 7.41 -12.95
CA ASN A 144 1.61 8.19 -13.58
C ASN A 144 1.12 9.27 -12.60
N THR A 145 1.06 10.52 -13.06
CA THR A 145 0.55 11.63 -12.24
C THR A 145 -0.96 11.54 -12.07
N VAL A 146 -1.47 11.83 -10.87
CA VAL A 146 -2.90 11.97 -10.63
C VAL A 146 -3.35 13.40 -10.92
N ASP A 147 -4.26 13.59 -11.87
CA ASP A 147 -4.93 14.87 -12.10
C ASP A 147 -6.14 15.01 -11.17
N TYR A 148 -5.92 15.56 -9.98
CA TYR A 148 -6.96 15.76 -8.97
C TYR A 148 -8.07 16.76 -9.36
N THR A 149 -7.93 17.47 -10.48
CA THR A 149 -9.03 18.30 -11.02
C THR A 149 -10.16 17.42 -11.53
N THR A 150 -9.83 16.28 -12.15
CA THR A 150 -10.78 15.35 -12.77
C THR A 150 -10.90 14.06 -11.95
N GLN A 151 -9.77 13.49 -11.54
CA GLN A 151 -9.67 12.25 -10.78
C GLN A 151 -9.89 12.47 -9.29
N LYS A 152 -10.14 11.37 -8.57
CA LYS A 152 -10.46 11.35 -7.14
C LYS A 152 -9.54 10.40 -6.37
N GLY A 153 -8.37 10.11 -6.92
CA GLY A 153 -7.40 9.20 -6.35
C GLY A 153 -6.78 8.29 -7.39
N TRP A 154 -6.32 7.13 -6.95
CA TRP A 154 -5.55 6.17 -7.74
C TRP A 154 -5.79 4.73 -7.27
N TYR A 155 -5.37 3.77 -8.08
CA TYR A 155 -5.37 2.36 -7.70
C TYR A 155 -4.16 1.62 -8.29
N LEU A 156 -3.72 0.58 -7.60
CA LEU A 156 -2.68 -0.36 -8.01
C LEU A 156 -3.24 -1.79 -7.93
N ASP A 157 -3.44 -2.41 -9.09
CA ASP A 157 -3.80 -3.83 -9.17
C ASP A 157 -2.54 -4.70 -9.01
N PHE A 158 -2.57 -5.71 -8.14
CA PHE A 158 -1.44 -6.63 -7.96
C PHE A 158 -1.37 -7.65 -9.09
N VAL A 159 -0.66 -7.25 -10.14
CA VAL A 159 -0.37 -8.06 -11.32
C VAL A 159 1.11 -7.92 -11.61
N SER A 160 1.84 -9.03 -11.48
CA SER A 160 3.25 -9.07 -11.86
C SER A 160 3.39 -8.93 -13.38
N PRO A 161 4.32 -8.11 -13.89
CA PRO A 161 4.62 -8.05 -15.31
C PRO A 161 5.25 -9.35 -15.84
N VAL A 162 5.80 -10.18 -14.95
CA VAL A 162 6.44 -11.46 -15.28
C VAL A 162 5.46 -12.63 -15.10
N ASN A 163 4.75 -12.67 -13.97
CA ASN A 163 3.97 -13.82 -13.53
C ASN A 163 2.44 -13.64 -13.70
N GLY A 164 1.98 -12.43 -14.04
CA GLY A 164 0.57 -12.10 -14.11
C GLY A 164 -0.09 -12.04 -12.73
N ALA A 165 -1.39 -12.36 -12.67
CA ALA A 165 -2.13 -12.39 -11.42
C ALA A 165 -1.75 -13.62 -10.59
N GLN A 166 -1.42 -13.42 -9.31
CA GLN A 166 -0.96 -14.48 -8.39
C GLN A 166 -1.84 -14.65 -7.15
N GLY A 167 -2.96 -13.92 -7.01
CA GLY A 167 -3.80 -13.96 -5.81
C GLY A 167 -3.21 -13.20 -4.62
N GLU A 168 -2.26 -12.31 -4.92
CA GLU A 168 -1.65 -11.36 -4.00
C GLU A 168 -2.68 -10.37 -3.46
N ARG A 169 -2.65 -10.11 -2.15
CA ARG A 169 -3.66 -9.33 -1.43
C ARG A 169 -3.07 -8.57 -0.25
N ILE A 170 -3.84 -7.61 0.31
CA ILE A 170 -3.50 -6.92 1.56
C ILE A 170 -4.48 -7.33 2.64
N ILE A 171 -3.94 -7.83 3.75
CA ILE A 171 -4.69 -8.29 4.92
C ILE A 171 -4.16 -7.69 6.23
N ALA A 172 -3.12 -6.87 6.13
CA ALA A 172 -2.51 -6.17 7.24
C ALA A 172 -2.60 -4.65 7.04
N ASP A 173 -2.66 -3.92 8.15
CA ASP A 173 -2.86 -2.46 8.14
C ASP A 173 -1.68 -1.74 7.45
N PRO A 174 -1.92 -0.85 6.46
CA PRO A 174 -0.90 0.07 5.99
C PRO A 174 -0.48 1.07 7.07
N VAL A 175 0.78 1.46 7.02
CA VAL A 175 1.44 2.42 7.91
C VAL A 175 1.88 3.62 7.08
N ILE A 176 1.84 4.82 7.67
CA ILE A 176 2.36 6.04 7.05
C ILE A 176 3.64 6.45 7.77
N THR A 177 4.66 6.77 6.99
CA THR A 177 5.86 7.44 7.48
C THR A 177 6.17 8.65 6.62
N ILE A 178 7.18 9.42 7.02
CA ILE A 178 7.68 10.57 6.27
C ILE A 178 9.20 10.46 6.16
N THR A 179 9.74 10.97 5.07
CA THR A 179 11.19 11.12 4.91
C THR A 179 11.68 12.47 5.45
N GLU A 180 13.00 12.64 5.54
CA GLU A 180 13.64 13.87 6.03
C GLU A 180 13.22 15.11 5.23
N ASP A 181 12.99 14.96 3.94
CA ASP A 181 12.48 16.00 3.02
C ASP A 181 10.95 16.20 3.10
N ASN A 182 10.31 15.64 4.12
CA ASN A 182 8.86 15.72 4.36
C ASN A 182 8.01 15.10 3.24
N ASN A 183 8.56 14.10 2.53
CA ASN A 183 7.81 13.30 1.58
C ASN A 183 7.07 12.17 2.34
N PRO A 184 5.73 12.08 2.24
CA PRO A 184 5.01 10.99 2.88
C PRO A 184 5.20 9.69 2.10
N LEU A 185 5.22 8.58 2.82
CA LEU A 185 5.27 7.22 2.28
C LEU A 185 4.16 6.38 2.89
N VAL A 186 3.47 5.60 2.05
CA VAL A 186 2.62 4.50 2.54
C VAL A 186 3.41 3.20 2.48
N LEU A 187 3.37 2.45 3.57
CA LEU A 187 4.04 1.16 3.72
C LEU A 187 3.07 0.06 4.10
N PHE A 188 3.19 -1.09 3.46
CA PHE A 188 2.40 -2.28 3.79
C PHE A 188 3.04 -3.54 3.22
N ASN A 189 2.73 -4.67 3.84
CA ASN A 189 3.00 -5.98 3.25
C ASN A 189 1.83 -6.43 2.41
N THR A 190 2.14 -6.96 1.24
CA THR A 190 1.23 -7.85 0.52
C THR A 190 1.45 -9.30 0.94
N TYR A 191 0.52 -10.17 0.58
CA TYR A 191 0.67 -11.61 0.75
C TYR A 191 0.03 -12.34 -0.42
N ALA A 192 0.77 -13.25 -1.04
CA ALA A 192 0.26 -14.16 -2.06
C ALA A 192 0.46 -15.60 -1.57
N PRO A 193 -0.62 -16.35 -1.27
CA PRO A 193 -0.48 -17.74 -0.84
C PRO A 193 0.00 -18.63 -2.00
N LEU A 194 0.86 -19.61 -1.73
CA LEU A 194 1.37 -20.54 -2.75
C LEU A 194 0.80 -21.97 -2.65
N GLY A 195 -0.04 -22.29 -1.66
CA GLY A 195 -0.55 -23.66 -1.52
C GLY A 195 -1.71 -23.81 -0.53
N GLY A 196 -2.52 -24.84 -0.77
CA GLY A 196 -3.69 -25.19 0.05
C GLY A 196 -3.32 -25.81 1.40
N CYS A 197 -4.31 -26.47 2.03
CA CYS A 197 -4.33 -26.84 3.46
C CYS A 197 -3.12 -27.63 4.02
N GLU A 198 -2.20 -28.12 3.20
CA GLU A 198 -1.06 -28.97 3.61
C GLU A 198 0.31 -28.27 3.55
N SER A 199 0.39 -27.05 3.00
CA SER A 199 1.64 -26.27 2.96
C SER A 199 1.38 -24.80 3.22
N ALA A 200 1.81 -24.30 4.37
CA ALA A 200 1.96 -22.87 4.58
C ALA A 200 3.12 -22.36 3.72
N GLY A 201 2.90 -21.27 2.99
CA GLY A 201 3.87 -20.71 2.08
C GLY A 201 3.25 -19.63 1.21
N GLY A 202 4.08 -18.95 0.46
CA GLY A 202 3.67 -17.76 -0.27
C GLY A 202 4.88 -16.91 -0.60
N PHE A 203 4.60 -15.72 -1.07
CA PHE A 203 5.54 -14.61 -0.98
C PHE A 203 4.83 -13.40 -0.42
N SER A 204 5.62 -12.47 0.11
CA SER A 204 5.16 -11.15 0.48
C SER A 204 6.05 -10.11 -0.17
N SER A 205 5.48 -8.95 -0.41
CA SER A 205 6.24 -7.78 -0.83
C SER A 205 6.02 -6.67 0.17
N LEU A 206 7.09 -6.15 0.75
CA LEU A 206 7.07 -4.89 1.47
C LEU A 206 6.99 -3.77 0.43
N MET A 207 5.85 -3.11 0.35
CA MET A 207 5.62 -2.00 -0.58
C MET A 207 5.82 -0.67 0.14
N ALA A 208 6.48 0.29 -0.51
CA ALA A 208 6.70 1.64 0.01
C ALA A 208 6.73 2.69 -1.12
N PHE A 209 5.72 3.57 -1.17
CA PHE A 209 5.60 4.54 -2.28
C PHE A 209 4.76 5.79 -1.94
N ASP A 210 4.65 6.71 -2.90
CA ASP A 210 3.93 7.99 -2.75
C ASP A 210 2.43 7.75 -2.50
N PRO A 211 1.88 8.12 -1.33
CA PRO A 211 0.47 7.93 -1.03
C PRO A 211 -0.47 8.90 -1.78
N VAL A 212 0.05 10.02 -2.29
CA VAL A 212 -0.73 11.01 -3.05
C VAL A 212 -0.90 10.58 -4.49
N ASN A 213 0.14 10.03 -5.13
CA ASN A 213 0.05 9.58 -6.52
C ASN A 213 -0.18 8.06 -6.68
N GLY A 214 0.24 7.26 -5.71
CA GLY A 214 0.18 5.80 -5.75
C GLY A 214 1.23 5.13 -6.63
N GLY A 215 2.13 5.92 -7.20
CA GLY A 215 3.19 5.47 -8.08
C GLY A 215 4.57 5.60 -7.43
N ARG A 216 5.59 5.31 -8.23
CA ARG A 216 6.99 5.36 -7.81
C ARG A 216 7.41 6.75 -7.29
N THR A 217 8.26 6.74 -6.29
CA THR A 217 8.94 7.92 -5.72
C THR A 217 10.07 8.44 -6.60
N ASN A 218 10.39 9.74 -6.48
CA ASN A 218 11.56 10.35 -7.13
C ASN A 218 12.86 10.21 -6.34
N PHE A 219 12.87 9.32 -5.34
CA PHE A 219 13.99 9.09 -4.44
C PHE A 219 13.99 7.61 -4.01
N ALA A 220 15.15 7.12 -3.61
CA ALA A 220 15.30 5.77 -3.07
C ALA A 220 14.57 5.64 -1.73
N VAL A 221 13.68 4.66 -1.64
CA VAL A 221 12.93 4.41 -0.41
C VAL A 221 13.64 3.37 0.46
N PHE A 222 14.23 2.37 -0.17
CA PHE A 222 14.95 1.28 0.48
C PHE A 222 16.47 1.53 0.38
N ASP A 223 17.20 1.10 1.40
CA ASP A 223 18.65 0.92 1.34
C ASP A 223 18.89 -0.51 0.81
N LEU A 224 19.14 -0.62 -0.49
CA LEU A 224 19.22 -1.90 -1.19
C LEU A 224 20.64 -2.45 -1.20
N ASN A 225 21.64 -1.57 -1.10
CA ASN A 225 23.06 -1.96 -1.04
C ASN A 225 23.58 -2.13 0.41
N GLY A 226 22.81 -1.71 1.42
CA GLY A 226 23.14 -1.88 2.84
C GLY A 226 24.20 -0.91 3.36
N ASP A 227 24.39 0.25 2.71
CA ASP A 227 25.39 1.24 3.10
C ASP A 227 24.85 2.32 4.08
N ASN A 228 23.57 2.23 4.45
CA ASN A 228 22.81 3.17 5.28
C ASN A 228 22.57 4.55 4.63
N ALA A 229 22.69 4.67 3.31
CA ALA A 229 22.45 5.91 2.59
C ALA A 229 21.48 5.71 1.41
N PHE A 230 20.25 6.23 1.55
CA PHE A 230 19.23 6.21 0.50
C PHE A 230 19.62 7.10 -0.68
N SER A 231 20.19 6.50 -1.73
CA SER A 231 20.92 7.21 -2.77
C SER A 231 20.58 6.68 -4.17
N ALA A 232 21.30 7.18 -5.19
CA ALA A 232 21.17 6.65 -6.54
C ALA A 232 21.77 5.23 -6.69
N ASN A 233 22.56 4.76 -5.72
CA ASN A 233 23.07 3.38 -5.71
C ASN A 233 22.00 2.37 -5.27
N ASP A 234 20.89 2.83 -4.69
CA ASP A 234 19.69 2.04 -4.36
C ASP A 234 18.61 2.14 -5.44
N ALA A 235 19.05 2.36 -6.68
CA ALA A 235 18.18 2.52 -7.81
C ALA A 235 18.76 1.72 -8.97
N GLN A 236 17.88 1.06 -9.72
CA GLN A 236 18.28 0.36 -10.91
C GLN A 236 18.80 1.36 -11.95
N SER A 237 20.01 1.12 -12.46
CA SER A 237 20.60 1.96 -13.50
C SER A 237 20.11 1.51 -14.88
N ASP A 238 19.60 2.43 -15.68
CA ASP A 238 19.22 2.14 -17.08
C ASP A 238 20.43 2.11 -18.04
N GLY A 239 21.66 2.19 -17.51
CA GLY A 239 22.91 2.22 -18.28
C GLY A 239 23.13 3.50 -19.09
N SER A 240 22.19 4.45 -19.05
CA SER A 240 22.25 5.76 -19.75
C SER A 240 22.41 6.95 -18.80
N GLY A 241 22.58 6.67 -17.50
CA GLY A 241 22.67 7.66 -16.43
C GLY A 241 21.32 8.02 -15.81
N GLY A 242 20.24 7.34 -16.23
CA GLY A 242 18.96 7.36 -15.54
C GLY A 242 18.93 6.33 -14.42
N TYR A 243 18.22 6.68 -13.35
CA TYR A 243 18.00 5.83 -12.19
C TYR A 243 16.50 5.64 -11.98
N THR A 244 16.10 4.40 -11.76
CA THR A 244 14.74 3.97 -11.48
C THR A 244 14.69 3.44 -10.05
N HIS A 245 13.94 4.12 -9.18
CA HIS A 245 13.83 3.72 -7.77
C HIS A 245 12.80 2.61 -7.58
N ASP A 246 13.13 1.61 -6.78
CA ASP A 246 12.20 0.54 -6.44
C ASP A 246 11.27 0.91 -5.27
N ASN A 247 10.08 0.30 -5.29
CA ASN A 247 8.98 0.57 -4.36
C ASN A 247 8.36 -0.69 -3.78
N GLY A 248 8.90 -1.85 -4.13
CA GLY A 248 8.58 -3.11 -3.48
C GLY A 248 9.86 -3.90 -3.26
N TRP A 249 9.94 -4.55 -2.12
CA TRP A 249 10.96 -5.54 -1.78
C TRP A 249 10.25 -6.88 -1.58
N ILE A 250 10.56 -7.87 -2.40
CA ILE A 250 9.98 -9.21 -2.32
C ILE A 250 10.86 -10.05 -1.39
N GLY A 251 10.26 -10.51 -0.31
CA GLY A 251 10.98 -11.18 0.77
C GLY A 251 10.19 -12.33 1.38
N GLU A 252 10.46 -12.58 2.65
CA GLU A 252 9.87 -13.69 3.38
C GLU A 252 8.34 -13.55 3.47
N PRO A 253 7.57 -14.62 3.27
CA PRO A 253 6.12 -14.55 3.36
C PRO A 253 5.71 -14.14 4.77
N THR A 254 4.82 -13.17 4.86
CA THR A 254 4.26 -12.66 6.10
C THR A 254 2.79 -12.30 5.95
N VAL A 255 2.03 -12.53 7.00
CA VAL A 255 0.64 -12.05 7.15
C VAL A 255 0.54 -10.96 8.22
N ALA A 256 1.67 -10.55 8.79
CA ALA A 256 1.75 -9.57 9.84
C ALA A 256 1.85 -8.14 9.27
N PRO A 257 1.34 -7.13 9.99
CA PRO A 257 1.62 -5.74 9.66
C PRO A 257 3.11 -5.42 9.82
N VAL A 258 3.59 -4.49 9.01
CA VAL A 258 4.94 -3.94 9.12
C VAL A 258 5.07 -3.22 10.46
N THR A 259 6.14 -3.49 11.19
CA THR A 259 6.50 -2.70 12.37
C THR A 259 7.64 -1.75 12.02
N LEU A 260 7.49 -0.46 12.29
CA LEU A 260 8.56 0.52 12.09
C LEU A 260 9.29 0.81 13.41
N ILE A 261 10.62 0.74 13.37
CA ILE A 261 11.49 1.14 14.47
C ILE A 261 12.49 2.16 13.93
N SER A 262 12.44 3.40 14.40
CA SER A 262 13.35 4.44 13.93
C SER A 262 14.74 4.32 14.57
N SER A 263 15.78 4.67 13.82
CA SER A 263 17.14 4.87 14.32
C SER A 263 17.18 5.97 15.39
N GLN A 264 18.29 6.06 16.13
CA GLN A 264 18.42 7.04 17.22
C GLN A 264 18.28 8.50 16.74
N ASP A 265 18.79 8.79 15.55
CA ASP A 265 18.69 10.09 14.88
C ASP A 265 17.43 10.23 14.01
N GLY A 266 16.66 9.14 13.83
CA GLY A 266 15.41 9.09 13.09
C GLY A 266 15.55 9.13 11.56
N THR A 267 16.76 9.19 11.03
CA THR A 267 17.06 9.26 9.59
C THR A 267 16.76 7.95 8.86
N ILE A 268 16.76 6.83 9.59
CA ILE A 268 16.43 5.50 9.09
C ILE A 268 15.23 4.97 9.88
N ASN A 269 14.28 4.36 9.18
CA ASN A 269 13.32 3.46 9.82
C ASN A 269 13.69 2.03 9.45
N HIS A 270 13.70 1.14 10.44
CA HIS A 270 13.79 -0.29 10.24
C HIS A 270 12.37 -0.84 10.07
N ALA A 271 12.04 -1.31 8.87
CA ALA A 271 10.81 -2.03 8.60
C ALA A 271 11.00 -3.50 8.98
N VAL A 272 10.37 -3.91 10.07
CA VAL A 272 10.50 -5.26 10.63
C VAL A 272 9.30 -6.11 10.24
N ASN A 273 9.59 -7.22 9.57
CA ASN A 273 8.62 -8.20 9.09
C ASN A 273 8.83 -9.55 9.80
N ALA A 274 7.73 -10.13 10.29
CA ALA A 274 7.74 -11.46 10.91
C ALA A 274 7.36 -12.53 9.88
N GLY A 275 8.32 -13.40 9.53
CA GLY A 275 8.11 -14.48 8.57
C GLY A 275 7.18 -15.57 9.10
N LEU A 276 6.48 -16.27 8.22
CA LEU A 276 5.59 -17.39 8.58
C LEU A 276 6.31 -18.58 9.22
N ASP A 277 7.62 -18.69 9.02
CA ASP A 277 8.50 -19.71 9.60
C ASP A 277 9.11 -19.30 10.95
N GLY A 278 8.78 -18.10 11.44
CA GLY A 278 9.35 -17.51 12.65
C GLY A 278 10.66 -16.74 12.44
N SER A 279 11.11 -16.58 11.20
CA SER A 279 12.19 -15.67 10.84
C SER A 279 11.79 -14.20 11.04
N THR A 280 12.77 -13.31 10.98
CA THR A 280 12.56 -11.87 10.99
C THR A 280 13.38 -11.27 9.85
N GLU A 281 12.71 -10.53 8.99
CA GLU A 281 13.33 -9.72 7.96
C GLU A 281 13.30 -8.26 8.40
N VAL A 282 14.41 -7.55 8.19
CA VAL A 282 14.54 -6.13 8.49
C VAL A 282 15.01 -5.43 7.24
N ASN A 283 14.22 -4.50 6.73
CA ASN A 283 14.56 -3.68 5.57
C ASN A 283 14.67 -2.23 6.03
N ASP A 284 15.77 -1.58 5.68
CA ASP A 284 15.98 -0.18 6.02
C ASP A 284 15.27 0.70 5.00
N ILE A 285 14.48 1.65 5.51
CA ILE A 285 13.71 2.59 4.69
C ILE A 285 14.02 4.03 5.10
N ALA A 286 13.91 4.95 4.14
CA ALA A 286 14.12 6.37 4.37
C ALA A 286 13.21 6.88 5.50
N GLY A 287 13.83 7.50 6.52
CA GLY A 287 13.16 8.04 7.70
C GLY A 287 13.23 9.56 7.78
N ALA A 288 12.76 10.10 8.90
CA ALA A 288 12.82 11.53 9.21
C ALA A 288 13.20 11.78 10.67
N ALA A 289 14.29 12.52 10.88
CA ALA A 289 14.70 13.04 12.18
C ALA A 289 13.63 13.93 12.86
N GLN A 290 12.65 14.42 12.08
CA GLN A 290 11.54 15.28 12.53
C GLN A 290 10.55 14.58 13.49
N THR A 291 10.73 13.28 13.76
CA THR A 291 9.89 12.49 14.69
C THR A 291 10.55 12.20 16.06
N LEU A 292 11.57 12.96 16.48
CA LEU A 292 12.07 12.96 17.86
C LEU A 292 11.13 13.70 18.86
N GLY A 293 9.82 13.47 18.75
CA GLY A 293 8.85 13.74 19.81
C GLY A 293 8.82 12.61 20.84
N ARG A 294 8.16 12.82 22.00
CA ARG A 294 8.01 11.79 23.06
C ARG A 294 7.35 10.52 22.52
N GLN A 295 8.10 9.41 22.44
CA GLN A 295 7.64 8.12 21.93
C GLN A 295 7.03 7.16 22.99
N SER A 296 7.04 7.50 24.29
CA SER A 296 6.27 6.75 25.31
C SER A 296 6.11 7.50 26.64
N TRP A 297 5.03 7.19 27.38
CA TRP A 297 4.92 7.45 28.83
C TRP A 297 4.50 6.16 29.55
N ARG A 298 5.14 5.88 30.69
CA ARG A 298 4.65 4.92 31.69
C ARG A 298 4.44 5.67 32.99
N GLN A 299 3.20 5.75 33.46
CA GLN A 299 2.93 6.27 34.79
C GLN A 299 3.36 5.22 35.81
N ILE A 300 4.37 5.55 36.61
CA ILE A 300 4.72 4.77 37.79
C ILE A 300 3.82 5.25 38.92
N ARG A 301 3.08 4.32 39.55
CA ARG A 301 2.43 4.54 40.84
C ARG A 301 3.39 4.20 41.95
#